data_AF-A0AEG3-F1
#
_entry.id   AF-A0AEG3-F1
#
_cell.length_a   1.000
_cell.length_b   1.000
_cell.length_c   1.000
_cell.angle_alpha   90.00
_cell.angle_beta   90.00
_cell.angle_gamma   90.00
#
_symmetry.space_group_name_H-M   'P 1'
#
loop_
_entity.id
_entity.type
_entity.pdbx_description
1 polymer ?
#
loop_
_entity_poly.entity_id
_entity_poly.type
_entity_poly.pdbx_seq_one_letter_code
_entity_poly.pdbx_strand_id
1 'polypeptide(L)'
;MLDVRLTTTSADFCTPIGHYNILCAWMRMNMTLMLHHCFNLLLLNSGITLPSFVRCLMAGIVLPNLLGADIRCLLITRCNGPGRGMALISNIGLGLFLVMALMGLQLSTLGGVLVFLGTPLTLQITLTILYTGLLGFPCMGRNYEASVIAAGFGGIALGSTATAIVNMTAVTQRYGAAHQAFIIVPLVCGFFIDIVNALIISLMSGI
;
A
#
# COMPACT_ATOMS: atom_id res chain seq x y z
N MET A 1 -2.88 41.44 15.54
CA MET A 1 -1.70 41.76 14.70
C MET A 1 -0.83 40.52 14.61
N LEU A 2 -1.27 39.54 13.80
CA LEU A 2 -0.52 38.47 13.12
C LEU A 2 -1.56 37.47 12.57
N ASP A 3 -2.12 37.86 11.43
CA ASP A 3 -2.89 37.01 10.54
C ASP A 3 -1.99 35.89 10.01
N VAL A 4 -2.14 34.68 10.55
CA VAL A 4 -1.67 33.46 9.90
C VAL A 4 -2.63 33.18 8.76
N ARG A 5 -2.33 33.78 7.60
CA ARG A 5 -3.00 33.50 6.34
C ARG A 5 -2.93 31.99 6.04
N LEU A 6 -4.08 31.34 6.13
CA LEU A 6 -4.38 30.10 5.43
C LEU A 6 -4.32 30.39 3.92
N THR A 7 -3.12 30.33 3.35
CA THR A 7 -2.89 30.24 1.90
C THR A 7 -2.34 28.84 1.59
N THR A 8 -3.18 27.83 1.77
CA THR A 8 -3.17 26.69 0.84
C THR A 8 -4.37 26.85 -0.06
N THR A 9 -4.30 27.92 -0.85
CA THR A 9 -5.13 28.16 -2.01
C THR A 9 -5.14 26.91 -2.87
N SER A 10 -6.32 26.58 -3.36
CA SER A 10 -6.70 25.67 -4.44
C SER A 10 -5.92 25.89 -5.76
N ALA A 11 -4.59 25.88 -5.71
CA ALA A 11 -3.68 26.18 -6.82
C ALA A 11 -2.70 25.02 -7.13
N ASP A 12 -2.82 23.87 -6.46
CA ASP A 12 -1.91 22.73 -6.65
C ASP A 12 -2.30 21.74 -7.77
N PHE A 13 -3.35 22.07 -8.54
CA PHE A 13 -3.78 21.31 -9.72
C PHE A 13 -3.29 21.90 -11.05
N CYS A 14 -2.57 23.04 -11.03
CA CYS A 14 -2.15 23.77 -12.23
C CYS A 14 -0.62 23.82 -12.40
N THR A 15 0.08 22.73 -12.08
CA THR A 15 1.42 22.50 -12.66
C THR A 15 1.33 21.22 -13.50
N PRO A 16 1.60 21.30 -14.82
CA PRO A 16 1.53 20.11 -15.67
C PRO A 16 2.51 19.06 -15.14
N ILE A 17 2.08 17.80 -15.09
CA ILE A 17 2.96 16.67 -14.74
C ILE A 17 4.04 16.61 -15.82
N GLY A 18 5.22 17.14 -15.51
CA GLY A 18 6.33 17.14 -16.45
C GLY A 18 6.73 15.71 -16.79
N HIS A 19 6.97 15.42 -18.07
CA HIS A 19 7.47 14.12 -18.54
C HIS A 19 8.70 13.65 -17.76
N TYR A 20 9.54 14.60 -17.33
CA TYR A 20 10.70 14.35 -16.49
C TYR A 20 10.36 13.66 -15.16
N ASN A 21 9.25 14.01 -14.51
CA ASN A 21 8.83 13.40 -13.24
C ASN A 21 8.38 11.95 -13.41
N ILE A 22 7.70 11.65 -14.52
CA ILE A 22 7.30 10.28 -14.87
C ILE A 22 8.54 9.44 -15.16
N LEU A 23 9.47 9.96 -15.97
CA LEU A 23 10.71 9.26 -16.30
C LEU A 23 11.56 9.00 -15.05
N CYS A 24 11.67 9.97 -14.15
CA CYS A 24 12.34 9.80 -12.85
C CYS A 24 11.65 8.76 -11.97
N ALA A 25 10.31 8.73 -11.92
CA ALA A 25 9.57 7.73 -11.16
C ALA A 25 9.81 6.32 -11.73
N TRP A 26 9.77 6.18 -13.05
CA TRP A 26 10.04 4.92 -13.74
C TRP A 26 11.48 4.44 -13.54
N MET A 27 12.46 5.35 -13.60
CA MET A 27 13.86 5.03 -13.30
C MET A 27 14.02 4.50 -11.87
N ARG A 28 13.39 5.13 -10.87
CA ARG A 28 13.45 4.67 -9.47
C ARG A 28 12.77 3.31 -9.29
N MET A 29 11.64 3.07 -9.95
CA MET A 29 10.99 1.74 -9.93
C MET A 29 11.92 0.67 -10.50
N ASN A 30 12.57 0.92 -11.65
CA ASN A 30 13.53 -0.02 -12.23
C ASN A 30 14.73 -0.27 -11.31
N MET A 31 15.26 0.76 -10.64
CA MET A 31 16.32 0.59 -9.63
C MET A 31 15.85 -0.29 -8.46
N THR A 32 14.63 -0.07 -7.95
CA THR A 32 14.04 -0.90 -6.89
C THR A 32 13.89 -2.35 -7.34
N LEU A 33 13.44 -2.59 -8.58
CA LEU A 33 13.29 -3.94 -9.13
C LEU A 33 14.64 -4.65 -9.31
N MET A 34 15.68 -3.93 -9.74
CA MET A 34 17.05 -4.47 -9.82
C MET A 34 17.58 -4.85 -8.45
N LEU A 35 17.39 -3.98 -7.45
CA LEU A 35 17.79 -4.28 -6.08
C LEU A 35 16.99 -5.46 -5.50
N HIS A 36 15.69 -5.54 -5.80
CA HIS A 36 14.86 -6.68 -5.45
C HIS A 36 15.39 -8.00 -6.04
N HIS A 37 15.81 -8.00 -7.31
CA HIS A 37 16.38 -9.20 -7.93
C HIS A 37 17.68 -9.64 -7.23
N CYS A 38 18.53 -8.69 -6.82
CA CYS A 38 19.72 -8.97 -6.01
C CYS A 38 19.34 -9.60 -4.66
N PHE A 39 18.38 -9.01 -3.93
CA PHE A 39 17.85 -9.61 -2.70
C PHE A 39 17.28 -11.02 -2.94
N ASN A 40 16.53 -11.22 -4.02
CA ASN A 40 15.95 -12.50 -4.36
C ASN A 40 17.03 -13.58 -4.52
N LEU A 41 18.13 -13.29 -5.23
CA LEU A 41 19.25 -14.23 -5.40
C LEU A 41 19.98 -14.52 -4.08
N LEU A 42 20.25 -13.49 -3.26
CA LEU A 42 20.93 -13.65 -1.97
C LEU A 42 20.12 -14.50 -0.97
N LEU A 43 18.80 -14.28 -0.89
CA LEU A 43 17.93 -15.04 0.01
C LEU A 43 17.72 -16.48 -0.46
N LEU A 44 17.59 -16.71 -1.77
CA LEU A 44 17.49 -18.06 -2.32
C LEU A 44 18.74 -18.89 -2.04
N ASN A 45 19.93 -18.29 -2.15
CA ASN A 45 21.20 -18.96 -1.83
C ASN A 45 21.35 -19.27 -0.33
N SER A 46 20.70 -18.48 0.53
CA SER A 46 20.69 -18.69 2.00
C SER A 46 19.64 -19.69 2.46
N GLY A 47 18.83 -20.26 1.55
CA GLY A 47 17.76 -21.20 1.88
C GLY A 47 16.53 -20.58 2.56
N ILE A 48 16.44 -19.24 2.63
CA ILE A 48 15.35 -18.55 3.32
C ILE A 48 14.23 -18.23 2.33
N THR A 49 13.09 -18.90 2.45
CA THR A 49 11.93 -18.71 1.57
C THR A 49 11.00 -17.62 2.09
N LEU A 50 11.22 -16.37 1.67
CA LEU A 50 10.26 -15.27 1.90
C LEU A 50 9.35 -15.06 0.68
N PRO A 51 8.10 -14.58 0.89
CA PRO A 51 7.27 -14.09 -0.19
C PRO A 51 8.02 -13.09 -1.07
N SER A 52 7.87 -13.18 -2.39
CA SER A 52 8.51 -12.28 -3.34
C SER A 52 8.12 -10.81 -3.11
N PHE A 53 6.87 -10.57 -2.73
CA PHE A 53 6.38 -9.25 -2.36
C PHE A 53 7.14 -8.62 -1.18
N VAL A 54 7.38 -9.37 -0.10
CA VAL A 54 8.15 -8.89 1.06
C VAL A 54 9.56 -8.50 0.66
N ARG A 55 10.23 -9.34 -0.14
CA ARG A 55 11.58 -9.04 -0.67
C ARG A 55 11.60 -7.79 -1.55
N CYS A 56 10.51 -7.49 -2.26
CA CYS A 56 10.36 -6.29 -3.07
C CYS A 56 10.17 -5.04 -2.18
N LEU A 57 9.33 -5.14 -1.14
CA LEU A 57 9.17 -4.10 -0.14
C LEU A 57 10.48 -3.78 0.59
N MET A 58 11.25 -4.81 0.98
CA MET A 58 12.58 -4.63 1.57
C MET A 58 13.50 -3.83 0.64
N ALA A 59 13.57 -4.18 -0.64
CA ALA A 59 14.36 -3.43 -1.61
C ALA A 59 13.90 -1.97 -1.69
N GLY A 60 12.58 -1.72 -1.68
CA GLY A 60 12.01 -0.36 -1.67
C GLY A 60 12.33 0.45 -0.41
N ILE A 61 12.46 -0.19 0.75
CA ILE A 61 12.86 0.46 2.02
C ILE A 61 14.38 0.68 2.05
N VAL A 62 15.16 -0.29 1.59
CA VAL A 62 16.63 -0.24 1.61
C VAL A 62 17.16 0.75 0.58
N LEU A 63 16.58 0.82 -0.62
CA LEU A 63 17.08 1.67 -1.71
C LEU A 63 17.24 3.14 -1.28
N PRO A 64 16.23 3.82 -0.70
CA PRO A 64 16.42 5.16 -0.17
C PRO A 64 17.58 5.22 0.82
N ASN A 65 17.69 4.29 1.76
CA ASN A 65 18.72 4.29 2.80
C ASN A 65 20.14 4.05 2.26
N LEU A 66 20.30 3.23 1.21
CA LEU A 66 21.57 2.94 0.57
C LEU A 66 22.08 4.11 -0.30
N LEU A 67 21.16 4.88 -0.88
CA LEU A 67 21.52 6.11 -1.58
C LEU A 67 21.94 7.16 -0.55
N GLY A 68 23.25 7.37 -0.42
CA GLY A 68 23.85 8.38 0.46
C GLY A 68 23.25 9.77 0.25
N ALA A 69 23.34 10.62 1.27
CA ALA A 69 22.71 11.95 1.28
C ALA A 69 23.07 12.79 0.04
N ASP A 70 24.29 12.66 -0.47
CA ASP A 70 24.76 13.39 -1.66
C ASP A 70 24.08 12.92 -2.97
N ILE A 71 23.98 11.61 -3.18
CA ILE A 71 23.28 11.04 -4.35
C ILE A 71 21.79 11.32 -4.25
N ARG A 72 21.23 11.28 -3.02
CA ARG A 72 19.83 11.60 -2.76
C ARG A 72 19.52 13.06 -3.03
N CYS A 73 20.40 13.97 -2.61
CA CYS A 73 20.33 15.39 -2.94
C CYS A 73 20.36 15.55 -4.44
N LEU A 74 21.35 14.99 -5.15
CA LEU A 74 21.45 15.10 -6.61
C LEU A 74 20.22 14.54 -7.36
N LEU A 75 19.66 13.42 -6.88
CA LEU A 75 18.45 12.80 -7.44
C LEU A 75 17.17 13.61 -7.15
N ILE A 76 17.11 14.32 -6.02
CA ILE A 76 16.01 15.22 -5.64
C ILE A 76 16.13 16.56 -6.37
N THR A 77 17.34 17.11 -6.52
CA THR A 77 17.61 18.38 -7.21
C THR A 77 17.42 18.25 -8.72
N ARG A 78 17.70 17.09 -9.31
CA ARG A 78 17.41 16.85 -10.75
C ARG A 78 15.93 16.55 -10.99
N CYS A 79 15.32 15.71 -10.16
CA CYS A 79 13.91 15.34 -10.25
C CYS A 79 13.06 16.15 -9.29
N ASN A 80 12.53 17.29 -9.77
CA ASN A 80 11.56 18.13 -9.09
C ASN A 80 10.29 17.34 -8.68
N GLY A 81 10.36 16.64 -7.56
CA GLY A 81 9.21 15.93 -6.96
C GLY A 81 8.76 14.69 -7.72
N PRO A 82 9.51 13.56 -7.67
CA PRO A 82 9.07 12.27 -8.23
C PRO A 82 7.75 11.76 -7.61
N GLY A 83 7.34 12.30 -6.46
CA GLY A 83 6.14 11.88 -5.74
C GLY A 83 4.86 11.95 -6.57
N ARG A 84 4.70 12.99 -7.42
CA ARG A 84 3.53 13.11 -8.31
C ARG A 84 3.53 12.02 -9.41
N GLY A 85 4.70 11.73 -9.99
CA GLY A 85 4.84 10.66 -10.99
C GLY A 85 4.62 9.27 -10.39
N MET A 86 5.16 9.03 -9.20
CA MET A 86 4.96 7.78 -8.46
C MET A 86 3.50 7.55 -8.08
N ALA A 87 2.81 8.60 -7.60
CA ALA A 87 1.38 8.52 -7.28
C ALA A 87 0.54 8.20 -8.52
N LEU A 88 0.85 8.80 -9.67
CA LEU A 88 0.16 8.51 -10.93
C LEU A 88 0.37 7.05 -11.35
N ILE A 89 1.62 6.57 -11.37
CA ILE A 89 1.93 5.18 -11.74
C ILE A 89 1.28 4.21 -10.75
N SER A 90 1.29 4.51 -9.45
CA SER A 90 0.63 3.71 -8.42
C SER A 90 -0.88 3.62 -8.65
N ASN A 91 -1.55 4.74 -8.94
CA ASN A 91 -3.00 4.75 -9.20
C ASN A 91 -3.36 3.94 -10.45
N ILE A 92 -2.57 4.08 -11.52
CA ILE A 92 -2.75 3.29 -12.75
C ILE A 92 -2.50 1.79 -12.46
N GLY A 93 -1.43 1.46 -11.74
CA GLY A 93 -1.10 0.08 -11.37
C GLY A 93 -2.17 -0.57 -10.49
N LEU A 94 -2.71 0.15 -9.51
CA LEU A 94 -3.83 -0.30 -8.69
C LEU A 94 -5.10 -0.54 -9.52
N GLY A 95 -5.40 0.36 -10.46
CA GLY A 95 -6.52 0.19 -11.39
C GLY A 95 -6.35 -1.05 -12.29
N LEU A 96 -5.16 -1.24 -12.86
CA LEU A 96 -4.85 -2.42 -13.67
C LEU A 96 -4.93 -3.72 -12.86
N PHE A 97 -4.41 -3.73 -11.62
CA PHE A 97 -4.53 -4.87 -10.72
C PHE A 97 -6.00 -5.25 -10.47
N LEU A 98 -6.86 -4.28 -10.19
CA LEU A 98 -8.28 -4.52 -9.96
C LEU A 98 -8.98 -5.06 -11.23
N VAL A 99 -8.68 -4.49 -12.40
CA VAL A 99 -9.24 -4.97 -13.68
C VAL A 99 -8.80 -6.40 -13.98
N MET A 100 -7.51 -6.73 -13.78
CA MET A 100 -7.00 -8.10 -13.96
C MET A 100 -7.68 -9.08 -13.01
N ALA A 101 -7.86 -8.70 -11.74
CA ALA A 101 -8.56 -9.53 -10.76
C ALA A 101 -10.02 -9.79 -11.15
N LEU A 102 -10.72 -8.78 -11.69
CA LEU A 102 -12.13 -8.90 -12.10
C LEU A 102 -12.30 -9.70 -13.40
N MET A 103 -11.41 -9.54 -14.38
CA MET A 103 -11.48 -10.30 -15.65
C MET A 103 -11.30 -11.81 -15.46
N GLY A 104 -10.62 -12.23 -14.40
CA GLY A 104 -10.44 -13.64 -14.05
C GLY A 104 -11.67 -14.31 -13.43
N LEU A 105 -12.70 -13.54 -13.04
CA LEU A 105 -13.86 -14.08 -12.36
C LEU A 105 -14.85 -14.75 -13.32
N GLN A 106 -14.95 -16.07 -13.23
CA GLN A 106 -15.95 -16.86 -13.95
C GLN A 106 -17.22 -17.00 -13.10
N LEU A 107 -18.09 -15.99 -13.11
CA LEU A 107 -19.35 -16.02 -12.32
C LEU A 107 -20.26 -17.19 -12.74
N SER A 108 -20.19 -17.63 -13.99
CA SER A 108 -21.00 -18.73 -14.51
C SER A 108 -20.66 -20.09 -13.91
N THR A 109 -19.40 -20.33 -13.52
CA THR A 109 -18.96 -21.59 -12.91
C THR A 109 -19.21 -21.63 -11.40
N LEU A 110 -19.59 -20.48 -10.81
CA LEU A 110 -19.76 -20.29 -9.38
C LEU A 110 -21.15 -20.69 -8.85
N GLY A 111 -22.14 -20.90 -9.74
CA GLY A 111 -23.54 -21.07 -9.36
C GLY A 111 -23.82 -22.22 -8.39
N GLY A 112 -23.06 -23.33 -8.48
CA GLY A 112 -23.20 -24.48 -7.57
C GLY A 112 -22.52 -24.31 -6.20
N VAL A 113 -21.61 -23.33 -6.08
CA VAL A 113 -20.75 -23.14 -4.88
C VAL A 113 -21.05 -21.81 -4.19
N LEU A 114 -22.00 -21.04 -4.72
CA LEU A 114 -22.32 -19.69 -4.27
C LEU A 114 -22.70 -19.63 -2.78
N VAL A 115 -23.44 -20.64 -2.29
CA VAL A 115 -23.81 -20.73 -0.88
C VAL A 115 -22.58 -20.99 -0.01
N PHE A 116 -21.72 -21.93 -0.40
CA PHE A 116 -20.50 -22.28 0.34
C PHE A 116 -19.51 -21.12 0.41
N LEU A 117 -19.39 -20.31 -0.65
CA LEU A 117 -18.55 -19.11 -0.66
C LEU A 117 -19.24 -17.91 0.01
N GLY A 118 -20.55 -17.80 -0.11
CA GLY A 118 -21.35 -16.71 0.45
C GLY A 118 -21.38 -16.72 1.97
N THR A 119 -21.44 -17.90 2.60
CA THR A 119 -21.44 -18.02 4.07
C THR A 119 -20.17 -17.42 4.73
N PRO A 120 -18.94 -17.80 4.36
CA PRO A 120 -17.75 -17.19 4.93
C PRO A 120 -17.60 -15.71 4.54
N LEU A 121 -17.98 -15.30 3.33
CA LEU A 121 -17.91 -13.89 2.91
C LEU A 121 -18.84 -13.00 3.74
N THR A 122 -20.08 -13.41 3.96
CA THR A 122 -21.03 -12.67 4.80
C THR A 122 -20.55 -12.62 6.24
N LEU A 123 -20.10 -13.74 6.79
CA LEU A 123 -19.52 -13.78 8.14
C LEU A 123 -18.30 -12.86 8.25
N GLN A 124 -17.39 -12.89 7.28
CA GLN A 124 -16.20 -12.04 7.21
C GLN A 124 -16.57 -10.57 7.16
N ILE A 125 -17.56 -10.18 6.37
CA ILE A 125 -18.05 -8.79 6.31
C ILE A 125 -18.61 -8.36 7.66
N THR A 126 -19.50 -9.16 8.25
CA THR A 126 -20.09 -8.84 9.55
C THR A 126 -19.05 -8.73 10.65
N LEU A 127 -18.13 -9.70 10.74
CA LEU A 127 -17.05 -9.69 11.73
C LEU A 127 -16.10 -8.52 11.52
N THR A 128 -15.78 -8.19 10.27
CA THR A 128 -14.92 -7.04 9.95
C THR A 128 -15.55 -5.74 10.42
N ILE A 129 -16.84 -5.52 10.13
CA ILE A 129 -17.55 -4.30 10.55
C ILE A 129 -17.61 -4.23 12.08
N LEU A 130 -17.96 -5.34 12.73
CA LEU A 130 -18.07 -5.42 14.18
C LEU A 130 -16.72 -5.14 14.85
N TYR A 131 -15.66 -5.81 14.40
CA TYR A 131 -14.32 -5.66 14.94
C TYR A 131 -13.78 -4.24 14.72
N THR A 132 -13.93 -3.70 13.51
CA THR A 132 -13.44 -2.36 13.19
C THR A 132 -14.17 -1.29 13.99
N GLY A 133 -15.50 -1.41 14.13
CA GLY A 133 -16.31 -0.45 14.87
C GLY A 133 -16.15 -0.53 16.39
N LEU A 134 -16.14 -1.75 16.95
CA LEU A 134 -16.14 -1.95 18.40
C LEU A 134 -14.75 -2.05 19.03
N LEU A 135 -13.74 -2.54 18.31
CA LEU A 135 -12.37 -2.68 18.82
C LEU A 135 -11.42 -1.71 18.11
N GLY A 136 -11.36 -1.76 16.78
CA GLY A 136 -10.39 -0.99 15.99
C GLY A 136 -10.46 0.52 16.23
N PHE A 137 -11.64 1.11 16.06
CA PHE A 137 -11.85 2.54 16.23
C PHE A 137 -11.59 3.07 17.67
N PRO A 138 -12.13 2.44 18.74
CA PRO A 138 -11.84 2.90 20.09
C PRO A 138 -10.40 2.65 20.54
N CYS A 139 -9.76 1.54 20.15
CA CYS A 139 -8.37 1.27 20.52
C CYS A 139 -7.38 2.27 19.92
N MET A 140 -7.69 2.87 18.76
CA MET A 140 -6.84 3.88 18.10
C MET A 140 -7.06 5.32 18.60
N GLY A 141 -7.79 5.50 19.71
CA GLY A 141 -7.96 6.82 20.34
C GLY A 141 -9.06 7.69 19.74
N ARG A 142 -9.94 7.12 18.89
CA ARG A 142 -11.17 7.78 18.36
C ARG A 142 -10.94 9.10 17.62
N ASN A 143 -9.76 9.29 17.05
CA ASN A 143 -9.39 10.49 16.29
C ASN A 143 -9.69 10.34 14.79
N TYR A 144 -9.56 11.43 14.02
CA TYR A 144 -9.72 11.39 12.55
C TYR A 144 -8.82 10.32 11.90
N GLU A 145 -7.56 10.21 12.34
CA GLU A 145 -6.67 9.17 11.83
C GLU A 145 -7.14 7.76 12.16
N ALA A 146 -7.77 7.55 13.32
CA ALA A 146 -8.39 6.26 13.65
C ALA A 146 -9.54 5.93 12.69
N SER A 147 -10.33 6.92 12.26
CA SER A 147 -11.38 6.74 11.24
C SER A 147 -10.79 6.35 9.88
N VAL A 148 -9.67 6.98 9.48
CA VAL A 148 -8.99 6.64 8.22
C VAL A 148 -8.38 5.24 8.29
N ILE A 149 -7.77 4.87 9.42
CA ILE A 149 -7.23 3.52 9.61
C ILE A 149 -8.36 2.49 9.67
N ALA A 150 -9.49 2.79 10.29
CA ALA A 150 -10.68 1.93 10.27
C ALA A 150 -11.20 1.70 8.83
N ALA A 151 -11.26 2.74 8.00
CA ALA A 151 -11.61 2.62 6.58
C ALA A 151 -10.61 1.76 5.81
N GLY A 152 -9.31 1.91 6.11
CA GLY A 152 -8.24 1.08 5.59
C GLY A 152 -8.38 -0.38 6.01
N PHE A 153 -8.59 -0.63 7.30
CA PHE A 153 -8.72 -1.97 7.87
C PHE A 153 -9.89 -2.73 7.25
N GLY A 154 -11.04 -2.08 7.06
CA GLY A 154 -12.16 -2.68 6.32
C GLY A 154 -11.77 -3.06 4.88
N GLY A 155 -10.97 -2.23 4.21
CA GLY A 155 -10.44 -2.53 2.88
C GLY A 155 -9.47 -3.72 2.87
N ILE A 156 -8.61 -3.85 3.88
CA ILE A 156 -7.66 -4.97 4.02
C ILE A 156 -8.42 -6.26 4.29
N ALA A 157 -9.29 -6.23 5.30
CA ALA A 157 -9.99 -7.41 5.78
C ALA A 157 -10.95 -7.99 4.74
N LEU A 158 -11.53 -7.17 3.86
CA LEU A 158 -12.45 -7.63 2.80
C LEU A 158 -11.76 -7.97 1.48
N GLY A 159 -10.47 -7.66 1.33
CA GLY A 159 -9.80 -7.81 0.05
C GLY A 159 -8.29 -7.86 0.22
N SER A 160 -7.64 -6.73 0.05
CA SER A 160 -6.19 -6.62 0.02
C SER A 160 -5.69 -5.26 0.51
N THR A 161 -4.37 -5.13 0.64
CA THR A 161 -3.72 -3.84 0.91
C THR A 161 -4.06 -2.78 -0.16
N ALA A 162 -4.32 -3.18 -1.41
CA ALA A 162 -4.71 -2.27 -2.49
C ALA A 162 -6.10 -1.64 -2.24
N THR A 163 -7.08 -2.44 -1.81
CA THR A 163 -8.43 -1.95 -1.47
C THR A 163 -8.43 -1.07 -0.23
N ALA A 164 -7.52 -1.33 0.72
CA ALA A 164 -7.25 -0.45 1.85
C ALA A 164 -6.84 0.96 1.41
N ILE A 165 -5.85 1.06 0.53
CA ILE A 165 -5.31 2.33 0.04
C ILE A 165 -6.40 3.11 -0.70
N VAL A 166 -7.21 2.44 -1.52
CA VAL A 166 -8.34 3.08 -2.20
C VAL A 166 -9.36 3.65 -1.21
N ASN A 167 -9.75 2.88 -0.18
CA ASN A 167 -10.69 3.34 0.84
C ASN A 167 -10.13 4.52 1.65
N MET A 168 -8.88 4.44 2.10
CA MET A 168 -8.22 5.51 2.84
C MET A 168 -8.07 6.78 1.98
N THR A 169 -7.78 6.62 0.68
CA THR A 169 -7.69 7.74 -0.27
C THR A 169 -9.06 8.38 -0.50
N ALA A 170 -10.13 7.58 -0.61
CA ALA A 170 -11.49 8.10 -0.76
C ALA A 170 -11.93 8.94 0.45
N VAL A 171 -11.59 8.52 1.67
CA VAL A 171 -11.86 9.30 2.88
C VAL A 171 -11.01 10.56 2.94
N THR A 172 -9.70 10.44 2.72
CA THR A 172 -8.79 11.59 2.85
C THR A 172 -8.96 12.64 1.74
N GLN A 173 -9.46 12.27 0.57
CA GLN A 173 -9.86 13.22 -0.47
C GLN A 173 -11.05 14.10 -0.05
N ARG A 174 -11.96 13.58 0.79
CA ARG A 174 -13.15 14.34 1.26
C ARG A 174 -12.93 15.08 2.56
N TYR A 175 -12.17 14.52 3.50
CA TYR A 175 -12.08 15.00 4.87
C TYR A 175 -10.68 15.51 5.28
N GLY A 176 -9.70 15.48 4.38
CA GLY A 176 -8.35 15.98 4.61
C GLY A 176 -7.30 14.87 4.75
N ALA A 177 -6.01 15.22 4.65
CA ALA A 177 -4.92 14.25 4.67
C ALA A 177 -4.71 13.63 6.06
N ALA A 178 -4.34 12.34 6.11
CA ALA A 178 -4.00 11.60 7.32
C ALA A 178 -2.63 10.90 7.15
N HIS A 179 -1.55 11.58 7.53
CA HIS A 179 -0.20 11.15 7.15
C HIS A 179 0.25 9.90 7.89
N GLN A 180 -0.08 9.74 9.18
CA GLN A 180 0.40 8.58 9.95
C GLN A 180 -0.29 7.30 9.46
N ALA A 181 -1.59 7.39 9.15
CA ALA A 181 -2.38 6.26 8.65
C ALA A 181 -1.78 5.66 7.36
N PHE A 182 -1.37 6.50 6.40
CA PHE A 182 -0.79 6.06 5.12
C PHE A 182 0.61 5.46 5.24
N ILE A 183 1.32 5.66 6.35
CA ILE A 183 2.61 5.03 6.63
C ILE A 183 2.41 3.70 7.36
N ILE A 184 1.59 3.73 8.42
CA ILE A 184 1.41 2.58 9.31
C ILE A 184 0.74 1.42 8.58
N VAL A 185 -0.36 1.68 7.84
CA VAL A 185 -1.19 0.61 7.27
C VAL A 185 -0.43 -0.22 6.21
N PRO A 186 0.24 0.37 5.20
CA PRO A 186 0.99 -0.43 4.23
C PRO A 186 2.18 -1.16 4.84
N LEU A 187 2.83 -0.58 5.86
CA LEU A 187 3.99 -1.18 6.51
C LEU A 187 3.57 -2.37 7.39
N VAL A 188 2.52 -2.22 8.21
CA VAL A 188 1.99 -3.33 9.00
C VAL A 188 1.45 -4.43 8.09
N CYS A 189 0.60 -4.09 7.13
CA CYS A 189 -0.11 -5.09 6.35
C CYS A 189 0.71 -5.70 5.22
N GLY A 190 1.58 -4.93 4.57
CA GLY A 190 2.40 -5.43 3.47
C GLY A 190 3.74 -6.02 3.91
N PHE A 191 4.25 -5.68 5.09
CA PHE A 191 5.57 -6.15 5.53
C PHE A 191 5.47 -7.04 6.78
N PHE A 192 4.90 -6.53 7.88
CA PHE A 192 4.89 -7.28 9.13
C PHE A 192 3.99 -8.51 9.09
N ILE A 193 2.75 -8.37 8.60
CA ILE A 193 1.81 -9.51 8.53
C ILE A 193 2.39 -10.62 7.64
N ASP A 194 3.00 -10.28 6.51
CA ASP A 194 3.56 -11.27 5.59
C ASP A 194 4.79 -12.00 6.16
N ILE A 195 5.65 -11.32 6.92
CA ILE A 195 6.77 -11.97 7.63
C ILE A 195 6.26 -12.91 8.71
N VAL A 196 5.30 -12.47 9.53
CA VAL A 196 4.70 -13.29 10.57
C VAL A 196 4.02 -14.51 9.95
N ASN A 197 3.29 -14.32 8.84
CA ASN A 197 2.65 -15.41 8.11
C ASN A 197 3.68 -16.41 7.58
N ALA A 198 4.76 -15.95 6.94
CA ALA A 198 5.83 -16.82 6.46
C ALA A 198 6.50 -17.60 7.60
N LEU A 199 6.73 -16.95 8.75
CA LEU A 199 7.31 -17.57 9.95
C LEU A 199 6.38 -18.64 10.53
N ILE A 200 5.10 -18.32 10.72
CA ILE A 200 4.11 -19.27 11.26
C ILE A 200 3.99 -20.49 10.34
N ILE A 201 3.92 -20.28 9.02
CA ILE A 201 3.85 -21.38 8.05
C ILE A 201 5.11 -22.26 8.11
N SER A 202 6.30 -21.65 8.19
CA SER A 202 7.55 -22.40 8.28
C SER A 202 7.60 -23.24 9.56
N LEU A 203 7.26 -22.63 10.71
CA LEU A 203 7.19 -23.31 12.00
C LEU A 203 6.19 -24.47 12.01
N MET A 204 5.00 -24.27 11.44
CA MET A 204 3.98 -25.32 11.35
C MET A 204 4.35 -26.42 10.33
N SER A 205 5.08 -26.07 9.27
CA SER A 205 5.58 -27.01 8.26
C SER A 205 6.72 -27.90 8.79
N GLY A 206 7.27 -27.61 9.98
CA GLY A 206 8.36 -28.40 10.56
C GLY A 206 9.72 -28.17 9.90
N ILE A 207 9.91 -27.01 9.26
CA ILE A 207 11.20 -26.51 8.75
C ILE A 207 11.62 -25.30 9.59
#